data_AF-A0A0R3W1D7-F1
#
_entry.id   AF-A0A0R3W1D7-F1
#
_cell.length_a   1.000
_cell.length_b   1.000
_cell.length_c   1.000
_cell.angle_alpha   90.00
_cell.angle_beta   90.00
_cell.angle_gamma   90.00
#
_symmetry.space_group_name_H-M   'P 1'
#
loop_
_entity.id
_entity.type
_entity.pdbx_description
1 polymer ?
#
loop_
_entity_poly.entity_id
_entity_poly.type
_entity_poly.pdbx_seq_one_letter_code
_entity_poly.pdbx_strand_id
1 'polypeptide(L)'
;MSANVQDPRLRQLKIKTNVVKRISKDKAKYEEELVDLQRDLEEKKASGADEYTIKKTCELIDESRMMVSDCSSRLARAVDVLATAVADCEDLSSHEEYQCAQDLISGRSESDI
;
A
#
# COMPACT_ATOMS: atom_id res chain seq x y z
N MET A 1 16.33 21.60 30.77
CA MET A 1 15.93 21.33 29.37
C MET A 1 15.17 20.02 29.37
N SER A 2 13.84 20.08 29.48
CA SER A 2 13.01 18.88 29.50
C SER A 2 12.96 18.33 28.09
N ALA A 3 13.70 17.26 27.83
CA ALA A 3 13.51 16.45 26.64
C ALA A 3 12.01 16.11 26.60
N ASN A 4 11.34 16.48 25.52
CA ASN A 4 9.96 16.12 25.25
C ASN A 4 9.92 14.60 25.06
N VAL A 5 9.85 13.85 26.17
CA VAL A 5 9.76 12.39 26.16
C VAL A 5 8.33 12.06 25.77
N GLN A 6 8.02 12.16 24.47
CA GLN A 6 6.87 11.46 23.92
C GLN A 6 7.03 9.98 24.25
N ASP A 7 5.94 9.34 24.65
CA ASP A 7 5.90 7.90 24.91
C ASP A 7 6.54 7.17 23.71
N PRO A 8 7.55 6.29 23.92
CA PRO A 8 8.22 5.60 22.83
C PRO A 8 7.26 4.80 21.95
N ARG A 9 6.08 4.42 22.46
CA ARG A 9 5.00 3.76 21.71
C ARG A 9 4.38 4.68 20.65
N LEU A 10 4.21 5.98 20.93
CA LEU A 10 3.72 6.96 19.94
C LEU A 10 4.67 7.08 18.76
N ARG A 11 5.98 7.09 19.02
CA ARG A 11 6.99 7.07 17.95
C ARG A 11 6.89 5.80 17.11
N GLN A 12 6.69 4.64 17.75
CA GLN A 12 6.53 3.38 17.03
C GLN A 12 5.24 3.34 16.20
N LEU A 13 4.12 3.84 16.72
CA LEU A 13 2.87 4.00 15.98
C LEU A 13 3.11 4.84 14.73
N LYS A 14 3.73 6.01 14.86
CA LYS A 14 4.06 6.87 13.72
C LYS A 14 4.93 6.17 12.66
N ILE A 15 5.93 5.41 13.09
CA ILE A 15 6.78 4.63 12.17
C ILE A 15 5.95 3.58 11.43
N LYS A 16 5.18 2.76 12.16
CA LYS A 16 4.36 1.71 11.58
C LYS A 16 3.29 2.28 10.63
N THR A 17 2.63 3.37 11.01
CA THR A 17 1.69 4.12 10.15
C THR A 17 2.37 4.58 8.86
N ASN A 18 3.58 5.12 8.94
CA ASN A 18 4.31 5.55 7.74
C ASN A 18 4.72 4.38 6.83
N VAL A 19 5.04 3.21 7.41
CA VAL A 19 5.29 2.00 6.62
C VAL A 19 4.05 1.62 5.81
N VAL A 20 2.87 1.60 6.43
CA VAL A 20 1.62 1.28 5.74
C VAL A 20 1.32 2.32 4.65
N LYS A 21 1.45 3.62 4.95
CA LYS A 21 1.27 4.70 3.97
C LYS A 21 2.20 4.57 2.77
N ARG A 22 3.46 4.20 2.99
CA ARG A 22 4.43 4.02 1.89
C ARG A 22 4.07 2.84 1.01
N ILE A 23 3.79 1.67 1.60
CA ILE A 23 3.42 0.48 0.83
C ILE A 23 2.11 0.72 0.06
N SER A 24 1.18 1.49 0.62
CA SER A 24 -0.06 1.87 -0.08
C SER A 24 0.21 2.72 -1.32
N LYS A 25 1.16 3.67 -1.23
CA LYS A 25 1.60 4.48 -2.39
C LYS A 25 2.35 3.63 -3.42
N ASP A 26 3.20 2.71 -2.96
CA ASP A 26 3.92 1.78 -3.83
C ASP A 26 2.92 0.89 -4.59
N LYS A 27 1.89 0.35 -3.91
CA LYS A 27 0.78 -0.39 -4.55
C LYS A 27 0.07 0.45 -5.63
N ALA A 28 -0.37 1.66 -5.28
CA ALA A 28 -1.09 2.54 -6.20
C ALA A 28 -0.27 2.87 -7.46
N LYS A 29 1.06 3.04 -7.32
CA LYS A 29 1.98 3.24 -8.46
C LYS A 29 1.98 2.06 -9.42
N TYR A 30 2.06 0.84 -8.90
CA TYR A 30 2.05 -0.37 -9.74
C TYR A 30 0.67 -0.63 -10.36
N GLU A 31 -0.41 -0.24 -9.69
CA GLU A 31 -1.77 -0.29 -10.24
C GLU A 31 -1.94 0.69 -11.41
N GLU A 32 -1.43 1.92 -11.28
CA GLU A 32 -1.41 2.91 -12.36
C GLU A 32 -0.62 2.38 -13.58
N GLU A 33 0.57 1.83 -13.35
CA GLU A 33 1.39 1.23 -14.41
C GLU A 33 0.67 0.06 -15.10
N LEU A 34 -0.03 -0.78 -14.34
CA LEU A 34 -0.79 -1.90 -14.90
C LEU A 34 -1.95 -1.41 -15.79
N VAL A 35 -2.63 -0.32 -15.41
CA VAL A 35 -3.67 0.30 -16.24
C VAL A 35 -3.09 0.87 -17.53
N ASP A 36 -1.95 1.57 -17.45
CA ASP A 36 -1.26 2.10 -18.63
C ASP A 36 -0.82 0.99 -19.59
N LEU A 37 -0.24 -0.10 -19.07
CA LEU A 37 0.16 -1.26 -19.87
C LEU A 37 -1.04 -1.96 -20.52
N GLN A 38 -2.18 -2.02 -19.84
CA GLN A 38 -3.42 -2.57 -20.38
C GLN A 38 -3.95 -1.71 -21.53
N ARG A 39 -3.97 -0.38 -21.37
CA ARG A 39 -4.33 0.55 -22.44
C ARG A 39 -3.39 0.40 -23.65
N ASP A 40 -2.09 0.37 -23.40
CA ASP A 40 -1.08 0.18 -24.45
C ASP A 40 -1.28 -1.15 -25.20
N LEU A 41 -1.65 -2.23 -24.50
CA LEU A 41 -1.95 -3.51 -25.11
C LEU A 41 -3.17 -3.43 -26.04
N GLU A 42 -4.23 -2.73 -25.63
CA GLU A 42 -5.42 -2.51 -26.44
C GLU A 42 -5.10 -1.69 -27.69
N GLU A 43 -4.32 -0.62 -27.56
CA GLU A 43 -3.86 0.20 -28.70
C GLU A 43 -2.98 -0.61 -29.67
N LYS A 44 -2.06 -1.43 -29.16
CA LYS A 44 -1.23 -2.33 -29.98
C LYS A 44 -2.09 -3.35 -30.73
N LYS A 45 -3.12 -3.91 -30.09
CA LYS A 45 -4.06 -4.82 -30.76
C LYS A 45 -4.87 -4.11 -31.84
N ALA A 46 -5.36 -2.88 -31.56
CA ALA A 46 -6.15 -2.10 -32.50
C ALA A 46 -5.35 -1.63 -33.72
N SER A 47 -4.07 -1.32 -33.54
CA SER A 47 -3.15 -0.93 -34.62
C SER A 47 -2.59 -2.11 -35.43
N GLY A 48 -2.93 -3.35 -35.06
CA GLY A 48 -2.46 -4.55 -35.73
C GLY A 48 -0.97 -4.81 -35.51
N ALA A 49 -0.45 -4.45 -34.34
CA ALA A 49 0.92 -4.79 -33.94
C ALA A 49 1.15 -6.30 -34.02
N ASP A 50 2.41 -6.69 -34.26
CA ASP A 50 2.77 -8.09 -34.40
C ASP A 50 2.65 -8.86 -33.06
N GLU A 51 2.57 -10.19 -33.17
CA GLU A 51 2.36 -11.08 -32.03
C GLU A 51 3.51 -11.01 -31.01
N TYR A 52 4.75 -10.77 -31.43
CA TYR A 52 5.87 -10.63 -30.52
C TYR A 52 5.74 -9.36 -29.67
N THR A 53 5.34 -8.24 -30.27
CA THR A 53 5.08 -6.98 -29.55
C THR A 53 3.92 -7.11 -28.54
N ILE A 54 2.83 -7.78 -28.93
CA ILE A 54 1.69 -8.06 -28.05
C ILE A 54 2.13 -8.94 -26.87
N LYS A 55 2.83 -10.04 -27.17
CA LYS A 55 3.30 -10.99 -26.15
C LYS A 55 4.22 -10.32 -25.13
N LYS A 56 5.16 -9.49 -25.58
CA LYS A 56 6.06 -8.74 -24.70
C LYS A 56 5.30 -7.80 -23.78
N THR A 57 4.24 -7.16 -24.27
CA THR A 57 3.39 -6.29 -23.44
C THR A 57 2.62 -7.10 -22.40
N CYS A 58 2.14 -8.31 -22.74
CA CYS A 58 1.51 -9.22 -21.78
C CYS A 58 2.49 -9.66 -20.68
N GLU A 59 3.74 -9.98 -21.03
CA GLU A 59 4.78 -10.34 -20.05
C GLU A 59 5.02 -9.21 -19.04
N LEU A 60 5.05 -7.95 -19.49
CA LEU A 60 5.15 -6.78 -18.61
C LEU A 60 3.92 -6.63 -17.71
N ILE A 61 2.71 -6.86 -18.23
CA ILE A 61 1.47 -6.82 -17.42
C ILE A 61 1.54 -7.88 -16.31
N ASP A 62 2.01 -9.08 -16.62
CA ASP A 62 2.14 -10.16 -15.63
C ASP A 62 3.17 -9.78 -14.55
N GLU A 63 4.29 -9.16 -14.92
CA GLU A 63 5.28 -8.62 -13.97
C GLU A 63 4.68 -7.56 -13.05
N SER A 64 4.01 -6.55 -13.60
CA SER A 64 3.34 -5.49 -12.81
C SER A 64 2.26 -6.08 -11.90
N ARG A 65 1.49 -7.08 -12.37
CA ARG A 65 0.49 -7.77 -11.57
C ARG A 65 1.11 -8.52 -10.39
N MET A 66 2.26 -9.18 -10.60
CA MET A 66 3.01 -9.81 -9.51
C MET A 66 3.46 -8.77 -8.47
N MET A 67 3.89 -7.58 -8.89
CA MET A 67 4.28 -6.50 -7.96
C MET A 67 3.09 -5.97 -7.15
N VAL A 68 1.92 -5.77 -7.77
CA VAL A 68 0.70 -5.36 -7.05
C VAL A 68 0.30 -6.40 -5.99
N SER A 69 0.42 -7.70 -6.32
CA SER A 69 0.14 -8.79 -5.40
C SER A 69 1.12 -8.85 -4.21
N ASP A 70 2.42 -8.66 -4.45
CA ASP A 70 3.43 -8.56 -3.38
C ASP A 70 3.13 -7.37 -2.46
N CYS A 71 2.87 -6.20 -3.04
CA CYS A 71 2.55 -5.00 -2.29
C CYS A 71 1.29 -5.20 -1.44
N SER A 72 0.25 -5.83 -1.99
CA SER A 72 -0.99 -6.14 -1.26
C SER A 72 -0.72 -7.06 -0.07
N SER A 73 0.08 -8.11 -0.26
CA SER A 73 0.47 -9.06 0.80
C SER A 73 1.28 -8.38 1.90
N ARG A 74 2.24 -7.52 1.53
CA ARG A 74 3.06 -6.75 2.47
C ARG A 74 2.23 -5.70 3.21
N LEU A 75 1.27 -5.08 2.53
CA LEU A 75 0.38 -4.08 3.09
C LEU A 75 -0.56 -4.70 4.13
N ALA A 76 -1.12 -5.87 3.85
CA ALA A 76 -1.91 -6.64 4.82
C ALA A 76 -1.11 -6.92 6.11
N ARG A 77 0.09 -7.49 5.98
CA ARG A 77 0.98 -7.74 7.14
C ARG A 77 1.33 -6.48 7.91
N ALA A 78 1.61 -5.38 7.21
CA ALA A 78 1.94 -4.11 7.86
C ALA A 78 0.75 -3.52 8.63
N VAL A 79 -0.47 -3.70 8.11
CA VAL A 79 -1.70 -3.35 8.82
C VAL A 79 -1.92 -4.23 10.04
N ASP A 80 -1.72 -5.54 9.96
CA ASP A 80 -1.85 -6.44 11.13
C ASP A 80 -0.88 -6.03 12.26
N VAL A 81 0.35 -5.68 11.90
CA VAL A 81 1.37 -5.18 12.84
C VAL A 81 0.98 -3.82 13.42
N LEU A 82 0.36 -2.94 12.63
CA LEU A 82 -0.14 -1.66 13.11
C LEU A 82 -1.34 -1.84 14.04
N ALA A 83 -2.29 -2.71 13.69
CA ALA A 83 -3.48 -3.00 14.47
C ALA A 83 -3.13 -3.59 15.84
N THR A 84 -2.19 -4.53 15.87
CA THR A 84 -1.66 -5.07 17.14
C THR A 84 -1.05 -3.95 17.99
N ALA A 85 -0.26 -3.07 17.37
CA ALA A 85 0.38 -1.95 18.09
C ALA A 85 -0.63 -0.93 18.64
N VAL A 86 -1.73 -0.70 17.90
CA VAL A 86 -2.83 0.17 18.34
C VAL A 86 -3.57 -0.46 19.52
N ALA A 87 -3.87 -1.76 19.47
CA ALA A 87 -4.49 -2.47 20.59
C ALA A 87 -3.63 -2.41 21.87
N ASP A 88 -2.31 -2.53 21.75
CA ASP A 88 -1.37 -2.41 22.89
C ASP A 88 -1.24 -0.98 23.45
N CYS A 89 -1.82 0.01 22.79
CA CYS A 89 -1.68 1.44 23.10
C CYS A 89 -3.04 2.14 23.27
N GLU A 90 -4.11 1.42 23.62
CA GLU A 90 -5.45 2.00 23.85
C GLU A 90 -5.47 3.12 24.89
N ASP A 91 -4.55 3.07 25.85
CA ASP A 91 -4.31 4.11 26.85
C ASP A 91 -3.84 5.45 26.25
N LEU A 92 -3.38 5.45 25.00
CA LEU A 92 -2.89 6.60 24.25
C LEU A 92 -3.90 7.11 23.19
N SER A 93 -5.18 6.72 23.29
CA SER A 93 -6.23 7.03 22.30
C SER A 93 -6.52 8.53 22.11
N SER A 94 -6.12 9.38 23.05
CA SER A 94 -6.20 10.84 22.95
C SER A 94 -5.12 11.47 22.06
N HIS A 95 -4.08 10.71 21.69
CA HIS A 95 -2.98 11.20 20.87
C HIS A 95 -3.26 11.06 19.37
N GLU A 96 -2.81 12.05 18.60
CA GLU A 96 -2.99 12.11 17.15
C GLU A 96 -2.35 10.90 16.44
N GLU A 97 -1.18 10.42 16.92
CA GLU A 97 -0.52 9.26 16.33
C GLU A 97 -1.36 7.98 16.44
N TYR A 98 -2.12 7.82 17.53
CA TYR A 98 -3.04 6.70 17.72
C TYR A 98 -4.25 6.83 16.79
N GLN A 99 -4.89 8.00 16.79
CA GLN A 99 -6.07 8.26 15.96
C GLN A 99 -5.75 8.07 14.47
N CYS A 100 -4.61 8.61 14.02
CA CYS A 100 -4.17 8.44 12.63
C CYS A 100 -3.88 6.98 12.28
N ALA A 101 -3.34 6.19 13.22
CA ALA A 101 -3.13 4.75 13.02
C ALA A 101 -4.47 4.00 12.93
N GLN A 102 -5.42 4.33 13.81
CA GLN A 102 -6.74 3.71 13.86
C GLN A 102 -7.61 4.04 12.64
N ASP A 103 -7.59 5.29 12.19
CA ASP A 103 -8.24 5.73 10.94
C ASP A 103 -7.70 4.96 9.75
N LEU A 104 -6.39 4.73 9.71
CA LEU A 104 -5.74 4.03 8.60
C LEU A 104 -6.09 2.53 8.56
N ILE A 105 -6.27 1.90 9.72
CA ILE A 105 -6.76 0.52 9.80
C ILE A 105 -8.24 0.45 9.37
N SER A 106 -9.06 1.39 9.86
CA SER A 106 -10.51 1.39 9.64
C SER A 106 -10.89 1.78 8.21
N GLY A 107 -10.18 2.73 7.59
CA GLY A 107 -10.42 3.14 6.21
C GLY A 107 -10.13 2.05 5.17
N ARG A 108 -9.57 0.90 5.56
CA ARG A 108 -9.20 -0.18 4.65
C ARG A 108 -10.29 -1.26 4.51
N SER A 109 -11.29 -1.29 5.39
CA SER A 109 -12.35 -2.31 5.36
C SER A 109 -13.34 -2.19 4.20
N GLU A 110 -13.29 -1.13 3.38
CA GLU A 110 -14.27 -0.90 2.29
C GLU A 110 -13.70 -0.94 0.86
N SER A 111 -12.37 -0.99 0.67
CA SER A 111 -11.77 -0.74 -0.67
C SER A 111 -10.96 -1.89 -1.27
N ASP A 112 -10.72 -2.97 -0.53
CA ASP A 112 -9.80 -4.06 -0.93
C ASP A 112 -10.51 -5.46 -0.95
N ILE A 113 -11.84 -5.53 -1.10
CA ILE A 113 -12.60 -6.77 -1.41
C ILE A 113 -13.23 -6.67 -2.80
#